data_AF-A0A183EVM5-F1
#
_entry.id   AF-A0A183EVM5-F1
#
_cell.length_a   1.000
_cell.length_b   1.000
_cell.length_c   1.000
_cell.angle_alpha   90.00
_cell.angle_beta   90.00
_cell.angle_gamma   90.00
#
_symmetry.space_group_name_H-M   'P 1'
#
loop_
_entity.id
_entity.type
_entity.pdbx_description
1 polymer ?
#
loop_
_entity_poly.entity_id
_entity_poly.type
_entity_poly.pdbx_seq_one_letter_code
_entity_poly.pdbx_strand_id
1 'polypeptide(L)'
;KLFRSRRQPDSTLAEISDKPEVFDELRDIPVYVLSSSTAETDATSDREKLPKSESERMSYVQKCRIQLQIEFNDIVVCRTLLRPLDNQFEAHFAQIYNLQVQEIPRSVTVTIFEKAPKTEARKIAVVGLPLPDEDNPVDVSGKLVAVEFASDLVING
;
A
#
# COMPACT_ATOMS: atom_id res chain seq x y z
N LYS A 1 -59.08 18.71 7.01
CA LYS A 1 -58.40 17.41 7.15
C LYS A 1 -56.90 17.64 7.01
N LEU A 2 -56.18 17.68 8.14
CA LEU A 2 -54.72 17.63 8.18
C LEU A 2 -54.29 16.20 7.83
N PHE A 3 -53.32 16.03 6.93
CA PHE A 3 -52.55 14.79 6.83
C PHE A 3 -51.07 15.12 7.00
N ARG A 4 -50.54 14.80 8.19
CA ARG A 4 -49.12 14.73 8.46
C ARG A 4 -48.60 13.44 7.83
N SER A 5 -47.79 13.54 6.77
CA SER A 5 -47.02 12.40 6.27
C SER A 5 -45.66 12.40 6.98
N ARG A 6 -45.46 11.46 7.91
CA ARG A 6 -44.15 11.14 8.49
C ARG A 6 -43.32 10.46 7.40
N ARG A 7 -42.25 11.10 6.93
CA ARG A 7 -41.17 10.39 6.24
C ARG A 7 -40.41 9.58 7.30
N GLN A 8 -40.52 8.26 7.23
CA GLN A 8 -39.60 7.34 7.88
C GLN A 8 -38.25 7.46 7.12
N PRO A 9 -37.10 7.58 7.80
CA PRO A 9 -35.83 7.36 7.12
C PRO A 9 -35.71 5.88 6.76
N ASP A 10 -35.45 5.62 5.48
CA ASP A 10 -35.19 4.30 4.93
C ASP A 10 -33.89 3.76 5.55
N SER A 11 -34.03 2.95 6.59
CA SER A 11 -32.93 2.30 7.30
C SER A 11 -32.51 1.04 6.55
N THR A 12 -31.82 1.23 5.44
CA THR A 12 -31.10 0.13 4.77
C THR A 12 -29.71 0.59 4.33
N LEU A 13 -28.99 1.26 5.22
CA LEU A 13 -27.53 1.19 5.21
C LEU A 13 -27.21 -0.13 5.87
N ALA A 14 -26.95 -1.16 5.06
CA ALA A 14 -26.27 -2.34 5.54
C ALA A 14 -24.98 -1.84 6.21
N GLU A 15 -24.91 -1.92 7.53
CA GLU A 15 -23.66 -1.86 8.26
C GLU A 15 -22.82 -3.01 7.72
N ILE A 16 -21.92 -2.70 6.78
CA ILE A 16 -20.82 -3.56 6.43
C ILE A 16 -19.88 -3.51 7.64
N SER A 17 -20.24 -4.28 8.66
CA SER A 17 -19.33 -4.66 9.74
C SER A 17 -18.35 -5.68 9.16
N ASP A 18 -17.51 -5.24 8.23
CA ASP A 18 -16.26 -5.93 7.89
C ASP A 18 -15.31 -5.71 9.07
N LYS A 19 -15.57 -6.41 10.18
CA LYS A 19 -14.52 -6.69 11.15
C LYS A 19 -13.49 -7.50 10.38
N PRO A 20 -12.24 -7.03 10.23
CA PRO A 20 -11.29 -7.76 9.43
C PRO A 20 -10.78 -8.92 10.30
N GLU A 21 -11.46 -10.07 10.23
CA GLU A 21 -11.05 -11.33 10.87
C GLU A 21 -9.57 -11.67 10.57
N VAL A 22 -9.06 -11.16 9.45
CA VAL A 22 -7.65 -11.17 9.02
C VAL A 22 -6.67 -10.70 10.11
N PHE A 23 -7.05 -9.78 11.00
CA PHE A 23 -6.13 -9.21 12.00
C PHE A 23 -6.18 -9.89 13.36
N ASP A 24 -7.21 -10.68 13.66
CA ASP A 24 -7.21 -11.51 14.87
C ASP A 24 -6.06 -12.54 14.81
N GLU A 25 -5.72 -13.01 13.61
CA GLU A 25 -4.55 -13.86 13.35
C GLU A 25 -3.21 -13.13 13.58
N LEU A 26 -3.17 -11.79 13.52
CA LEU A 26 -1.93 -11.03 13.68
C LEU A 26 -1.60 -10.71 15.15
N ARG A 27 -2.56 -10.86 16.08
CA ARG A 27 -2.36 -10.51 17.50
C ARG A 27 -1.31 -11.38 18.19
N ASP A 28 -1.18 -12.63 17.76
CA ASP A 28 -0.22 -13.59 18.30
C ASP A 28 1.13 -13.57 17.57
N ILE A 29 1.30 -12.70 16.57
CA ILE A 29 2.55 -12.61 15.82
C ILE A 29 3.56 -11.80 16.63
N PRO A 30 4.70 -12.38 17.03
CA PRO A 30 5.72 -11.66 17.78
C PRO A 30 6.27 -10.50 16.94
N VAL A 31 6.24 -9.29 17.51
CA VAL A 31 6.86 -8.10 16.93
C VAL A 31 8.30 -8.00 17.43
N TYR A 32 9.26 -8.15 16.52
CA TYR A 32 10.68 -8.02 16.85
C TYR A 32 11.12 -6.56 16.60
N VAL A 33 11.53 -5.88 17.66
CA VAL A 33 12.10 -4.53 17.56
C VAL A 33 13.56 -4.66 17.14
N LEU A 34 13.89 -4.22 15.92
CA LEU A 34 15.28 -4.09 15.50
C LEU A 34 15.86 -2.82 16.14
N SER A 35 16.62 -2.97 17.22
CA SER A 35 17.39 -1.87 17.80
C SER A 35 18.34 -1.32 16.74
N SER A 36 18.07 -0.12 16.22
CA SER A 36 18.96 0.56 15.29
C SER A 36 20.30 0.81 15.98
N SER A 37 21.35 0.10 15.60
CA SER A 37 22.70 0.35 16.12
C SER A 37 23.23 1.65 15.51
N THR A 38 22.90 2.80 16.10
CA THR A 38 23.69 4.01 15.96
C THR A 38 24.91 3.88 16.86
N ALA A 39 25.96 3.21 16.39
CA ALA A 39 27.29 3.34 16.96
C ALA A 39 28.34 2.82 15.99
N GLU A 40 29.14 3.73 15.46
CA GLU A 40 30.49 3.46 14.99
C GLU A 40 31.32 2.90 16.16
N THR A 41 31.28 1.60 16.41
CA THR A 41 32.29 0.95 17.27
C THR A 41 32.29 -0.55 17.01
N ASP A 42 33.48 -1.04 16.67
CA ASP A 42 33.95 -2.43 16.64
C ASP A 42 32.97 -3.53 16.20
N ALA A 43 33.25 -4.03 14.99
CA ALA A 43 32.82 -5.33 14.51
C ALA A 43 33.40 -6.44 15.40
N THR A 44 32.73 -6.80 16.50
CA THR A 44 32.72 -8.12 17.18
C THR A 44 32.15 -8.00 18.60
N SER A 45 30.83 -7.80 18.72
CA SER A 45 30.12 -8.21 19.94
C SER A 45 28.75 -8.68 19.54
N ASP A 46 28.40 -9.89 19.96
CA ASP A 46 27.21 -10.66 19.64
C ASP A 46 26.04 -9.82 19.12
N ARG A 47 25.90 -9.76 17.79
CA ARG A 47 24.58 -9.58 17.19
C ARG A 47 23.76 -10.71 17.77
N GLU A 48 22.90 -10.43 18.75
CA GLU A 48 21.87 -11.36 19.19
C GLU A 48 21.25 -11.93 17.92
N LYS A 49 21.56 -13.20 17.62
CA LYS A 49 21.13 -13.81 16.37
C LYS A 49 19.63 -13.73 16.40
N LEU A 50 19.04 -12.98 15.44
CA LEU A 50 17.60 -12.89 15.27
C LEU A 50 17.01 -14.29 15.46
N PRO A 51 15.94 -14.45 16.26
CA PRO A 51 15.29 -15.74 16.44
C PRO A 51 15.12 -16.43 15.10
N LYS A 52 15.28 -17.76 15.07
CA LYS A 52 15.26 -18.51 13.79
C LYS A 52 14.00 -18.22 12.98
N SER A 53 12.85 -18.13 13.65
CA SER A 53 11.56 -17.72 13.07
C SER A 53 11.63 -16.37 12.37
N GLU A 54 12.29 -15.39 12.97
CA GLU A 54 12.42 -14.04 12.43
C GLU A 54 13.39 -14.01 11.24
N SER A 55 14.50 -14.73 11.34
CA SER A 55 15.42 -14.91 10.20
C SER A 55 14.74 -15.56 9.00
N GLU A 56 13.87 -16.55 9.25
CA GLU A 56 13.07 -17.22 8.22
C GLU A 56 12.00 -16.29 7.63
N ARG A 57 11.31 -15.50 8.47
CA ARG A 57 10.33 -14.49 8.03
C ARG A 57 10.98 -13.44 7.14
N MET A 58 12.12 -12.87 7.56
CA MET A 58 12.88 -11.91 6.75
C MET A 58 13.33 -12.53 5.42
N SER A 59 13.82 -13.78 5.43
CA SER A 59 14.18 -14.50 4.21
C SER A 59 12.98 -14.77 3.30
N TYR A 60 11.79 -14.93 3.86
CA TYR A 60 10.56 -15.09 3.10
C TYR A 60 10.13 -13.77 2.45
N VAL A 61 10.10 -12.67 3.22
CA VAL A 61 9.73 -11.33 2.75
C VAL A 61 10.64 -10.88 1.59
N GLN A 62 11.95 -11.10 1.69
CA GLN A 62 12.90 -10.79 0.62
C GLN A 62 12.63 -11.55 -0.68
N LYS A 63 11.84 -12.62 -0.65
CA LYS A 63 11.42 -13.38 -1.84
C LYS A 63 10.06 -12.91 -2.36
N CYS A 64 9.30 -12.12 -1.60
CA CYS A 64 8.13 -11.43 -2.12
C CYS A 64 8.54 -10.40 -3.18
N ARG A 65 7.63 -10.18 -4.12
CA ARG A 65 7.84 -9.26 -5.24
C ARG A 65 6.64 -8.36 -5.40
N ILE A 66 6.87 -7.07 -5.60
CA ILE A 66 5.82 -6.07 -5.83
C ILE A 66 5.78 -5.69 -7.31
N GLN A 67 4.58 -5.55 -7.84
CA GLN A 67 4.32 -4.99 -9.18
C GLN A 67 3.28 -3.89 -9.06
N LEU A 68 3.48 -2.82 -9.81
CA LEU A 68 2.53 -1.72 -9.94
C LEU A 68 1.82 -1.84 -11.28
N GLN A 69 0.50 -1.68 -11.27
CA GLN A 69 -0.36 -1.56 -12.45
C GLN A 69 -0.99 -0.17 -12.44
N ILE A 70 -0.72 0.62 -13.47
CA ILE A 70 -1.30 1.95 -13.64
C ILE A 70 -2.52 1.84 -14.54
N GLU A 71 -3.62 2.43 -14.09
CA GLU A 71 -4.91 2.42 -14.77
C GLU A 71 -5.43 3.85 -14.96
N PHE A 72 -5.95 4.13 -16.15
CA PHE A 72 -6.72 5.34 -16.44
C PHE A 72 -8.17 4.94 -16.68
N ASN A 73 -9.11 5.46 -15.88
CA ASN A 73 -10.52 5.07 -15.97
C ASN A 73 -10.73 3.54 -15.99
N ASP A 74 -10.02 2.83 -15.10
CA ASP A 74 -10.02 1.35 -15.00
C ASP A 74 -9.40 0.61 -16.19
N ILE A 75 -8.78 1.31 -17.14
CA ILE A 75 -8.06 0.72 -18.27
C ILE A 75 -6.58 0.62 -17.93
N VAL A 76 -6.01 -0.58 -17.97
CA VAL A 76 -4.59 -0.81 -17.74
C VAL A 76 -3.76 -0.15 -18.85
N VAL A 77 -2.96 0.84 -18.46
CA VAL A 77 -2.06 1.57 -19.37
C VAL A 77 -0.59 1.22 -19.14
N CYS A 78 -0.23 0.75 -17.95
CA CYS A 78 1.13 0.34 -17.64
C CYS A 78 1.17 -0.79 -16.61
N ARG A 79 2.18 -1.66 -16.72
CA ARG A 79 2.57 -2.60 -15.68
C ARG A 79 4.08 -2.57 -15.51
N THR A 80 4.55 -2.44 -14.28
CA THR A 80 5.99 -2.50 -14.00
C THR A 80 6.49 -3.95 -14.06
N LEU A 81 7.81 -4.11 -14.08
CA LEU A 81 8.40 -5.40 -13.72
C LEU A 81 8.20 -5.65 -12.21
N LEU A 82 8.23 -6.93 -11.83
CA LEU A 82 8.24 -7.35 -10.43
C LEU A 82 9.56 -6.95 -9.76
N ARG A 83 9.48 -6.30 -8.60
CA ARG A 83 10.64 -5.84 -7.82
C ARG A 83 10.68 -6.51 -6.44
N PRO A 84 11.86 -6.94 -5.96
CA PRO A 84 12.00 -7.48 -4.60
C PRO A 84 11.71 -6.42 -3.53
N LEU A 85 11.22 -6.88 -2.37
CA LEU A 85 11.32 -6.13 -1.12
C LEU A 85 12.72 -6.28 -0.53
N ASP A 86 13.23 -5.21 0.06
CA ASP A 86 14.49 -5.20 0.80
C ASP A 86 14.29 -5.49 2.31
N ASN A 87 15.33 -5.25 3.11
CA ASN A 87 15.30 -5.48 4.57
C ASN A 87 14.46 -4.43 5.32
N GLN A 88 14.12 -3.34 4.65
CA GLN A 88 13.32 -2.23 5.15
C GLN A 88 11.86 -2.37 4.70
N PHE A 89 11.51 -3.49 4.04
CA PHE A 89 10.18 -3.71 3.45
C PHE A 89 9.85 -2.71 2.34
N GLU A 90 10.87 -2.20 1.65
CA GLU A 90 10.73 -1.25 0.56
C GLU A 90 10.95 -1.92 -0.81
N ALA A 91 10.26 -1.44 -1.84
CA ALA A 91 10.47 -1.84 -3.23
C ALA A 91 10.77 -0.62 -4.10
N HIS A 92 11.98 -0.56 -4.66
CA HIS A 92 12.40 0.53 -5.54
C HIS A 92 12.23 0.15 -7.02
N PHE A 93 11.45 0.96 -7.74
CA PHE A 93 11.19 0.81 -9.18
C PHE A 93 12.14 1.67 -10.02
N ALA A 94 12.36 2.94 -9.64
CA ALA A 94 13.26 3.88 -10.31
C ALA A 94 13.06 3.93 -11.85
N GLN A 95 11.80 3.95 -12.29
CA GLN A 95 11.41 3.90 -13.70
C GLN A 95 10.53 5.10 -14.04
N ILE A 96 10.78 5.68 -15.21
CA ILE A 96 9.96 6.74 -15.79
C ILE A 96 9.23 6.15 -17.00
N TYR A 97 7.91 6.29 -17.02
CA TYR A 97 7.06 5.83 -18.10
C TYR A 97 6.39 7.03 -18.77
N ASN A 98 6.54 7.13 -20.10
CA ASN A 98 5.85 8.14 -20.90
C ASN A 98 4.54 7.55 -21.39
N LEU A 99 3.43 7.94 -20.77
CA LEU A 99 2.09 7.48 -21.15
C LEU A 99 1.41 8.59 -21.97
N GLN A 100 0.91 8.25 -23.16
CA GLN A 100 0.14 9.19 -23.97
C GLN A 100 -1.32 9.16 -23.56
N VAL A 101 -1.90 10.35 -23.41
CA VAL A 101 -3.28 10.55 -23.00
C VAL A 101 -3.94 11.47 -24.03
N GLN A 102 -5.07 11.04 -24.59
CA GLN A 102 -5.83 11.87 -25.54
C GLN A 102 -6.65 12.95 -24.83
N GLU A 103 -7.26 12.60 -23.70
CA GLU A 103 -8.09 13.48 -22.85
C GLU A 103 -7.76 13.22 -21.38
N ILE A 104 -7.77 14.27 -20.55
CA ILE A 104 -7.51 14.12 -19.10
C ILE A 104 -8.42 13.02 -18.52
N PRO A 105 -7.86 11.99 -17.88
CA PRO A 105 -8.66 10.89 -17.37
C PRO A 105 -9.47 11.35 -16.17
N ARG A 106 -10.62 10.71 -15.93
CA ARG A 106 -11.45 10.93 -14.73
C ARG A 106 -10.83 10.29 -13.49
N SER A 107 -9.99 9.27 -13.68
CA SER A 107 -9.24 8.65 -12.59
C SER A 107 -7.88 8.17 -13.09
N VAL A 108 -6.89 8.32 -12.22
CA VAL A 108 -5.60 7.64 -12.33
C VAL A 108 -5.42 6.82 -11.07
N THR A 109 -5.27 5.51 -11.21
CA THR A 109 -5.05 4.60 -10.08
C THR A 109 -3.78 3.78 -10.27
N VAL A 110 -3.15 3.46 -9.14
CA VAL A 110 -2.06 2.49 -9.06
C VAL A 110 -2.55 1.30 -8.25
N THR A 111 -2.77 0.19 -8.92
CA THR A 111 -3.06 -1.10 -8.28
C THR A 111 -1.75 -1.80 -7.92
N ILE A 112 -1.59 -2.17 -6.66
CA ILE A 112 -0.39 -2.81 -6.12
C ILE A 112 -0.64 -4.31 -6.00
N PHE A 113 0.23 -5.10 -6.62
CA PHE A 113 0.22 -6.56 -6.56
C PHE A 113 1.43 -7.09 -5.82
N GLU A 114 1.22 -8.09 -4.97
CA GLU A 114 2.27 -8.89 -4.34
C GLU A 114 2.31 -10.28 -4.95
N LYS A 115 3.49 -10.75 -5.32
CA LYS A 115 3.77 -12.15 -5.66
C LYS A 115 4.69 -12.75 -4.60
N ALA A 116 4.12 -13.56 -3.73
CA ALA A 116 4.87 -14.34 -2.76
C ALA A 116 5.47 -15.62 -3.41
N PRO A 117 6.44 -16.28 -2.76
CA PRO A 117 7.06 -17.48 -3.31
C PRO A 117 6.05 -18.60 -3.54
N LYS A 118 6.02 -19.15 -4.76
CA LYS A 118 5.13 -20.26 -5.16
C LYS A 118 3.64 -19.96 -5.06
N THR A 119 3.26 -18.69 -4.99
CA THR A 119 1.86 -18.26 -5.06
C THR A 119 1.59 -17.48 -6.34
N GLU A 120 0.31 -17.40 -6.70
CA GLU A 120 -0.15 -16.40 -7.66
C GLU A 120 -0.01 -14.99 -7.09
N ALA A 121 0.04 -14.01 -7.99
CA ALA A 121 0.05 -12.62 -7.59
C ALA A 121 -1.32 -12.22 -7.04
N ARG A 122 -1.35 -11.52 -5.91
CA ARG A 122 -2.57 -11.00 -5.28
C ARG A 122 -2.58 -9.48 -5.25
N LYS A 123 -3.75 -8.88 -5.43
CA LYS A 123 -3.95 -7.43 -5.25
C LYS A 123 -3.91 -7.12 -3.75
N ILE A 124 -3.07 -6.18 -3.33
CA ILE A 124 -2.95 -5.78 -1.92
C ILE A 124 -3.49 -4.37 -1.64
N ALA A 125 -3.49 -3.49 -2.64
CA ALA A 125 -4.01 -2.13 -2.49
C ALA A 125 -4.35 -1.51 -3.86
N VAL A 126 -5.19 -0.48 -3.83
CA VAL A 126 -5.45 0.43 -4.96
C VAL A 126 -5.28 1.84 -4.44
N VAL A 127 -4.43 2.63 -5.09
CA VAL A 127 -4.12 4.01 -4.70
C VAL A 127 -4.65 4.95 -5.77
N GLY A 128 -5.48 5.91 -5.40
CA GLY A 128 -5.88 7.00 -6.29
C GLY A 128 -4.81 8.07 -6.34
N LEU A 129 -4.43 8.51 -7.55
CA LEU A 129 -3.54 9.64 -7.74
C LEU A 129 -4.35 10.91 -8.01
N PRO A 130 -3.91 12.08 -7.48
CA PRO A 130 -4.56 13.34 -7.79
C PRO A 130 -4.44 13.62 -9.28
N LEU A 131 -5.54 14.10 -9.88
CA LEU A 131 -5.51 14.67 -11.22
C LEU A 131 -4.93 16.08 -11.15
N PRO A 132 -4.29 16.57 -12.23
CA PRO A 132 -3.92 17.98 -12.31
C PRO A 132 -5.18 18.85 -12.19
N ASP A 133 -5.19 19.78 -11.24
CA ASP A 133 -6.24 20.80 -11.13
C ASP A 133 -5.99 21.91 -12.16
N GLU A 134 -7.02 22.29 -12.92
CA GLU A 134 -6.95 23.38 -13.91
C GLU A 134 -6.57 24.74 -13.27
N ASP A 135 -6.94 24.95 -12.00
CA ASP A 135 -6.72 26.20 -11.25
C ASP A 135 -5.39 26.24 -10.47
N ASN A 136 -4.67 25.11 -10.39
CA ASN A 136 -3.41 25.02 -9.68
C ASN A 136 -2.35 24.46 -10.64
N PRO A 137 -1.84 25.30 -11.58
CA PRO A 137 -0.82 24.87 -12.51
C PRO A 137 0.34 24.34 -11.68
N VAL A 138 0.62 23.04 -11.83
CA VAL A 138 1.75 22.35 -11.22
C VAL A 138 2.94 23.29 -11.31
N ASP A 139 3.45 23.72 -10.15
CA ASP A 139 4.55 24.67 -10.07
C ASP A 139 5.65 24.22 -11.04
N VAL A 140 5.96 25.08 -12.01
CA VAL A 140 6.81 24.80 -13.19
C VAL A 140 8.21 24.30 -12.78
N SER A 141 8.53 24.39 -11.49
CA SER A 141 9.68 23.76 -10.84
C SER A 141 9.78 22.24 -11.03
N GLY A 142 8.69 21.51 -11.37
CA GLY A 142 8.75 20.04 -11.52
C GLY A 142 9.14 19.31 -10.23
N LYS A 143 8.86 19.93 -9.07
CA LYS A 143 9.25 19.41 -7.76
C LYS A 143 8.36 18.22 -7.41
N LEU A 144 8.95 17.03 -7.34
CA LEU A 144 8.26 15.82 -6.88
C LEU A 144 7.88 16.00 -5.41
N VAL A 145 6.57 15.93 -5.12
CA VAL A 145 6.05 15.92 -3.75
C VAL A 145 5.81 14.47 -3.35
N ALA A 146 6.39 14.04 -2.24
CA ALA A 146 6.09 12.74 -1.67
C ALA A 146 4.65 12.72 -1.19
N VAL A 147 3.89 11.70 -1.61
CA VAL A 147 2.53 11.46 -1.12
C VAL A 147 2.62 10.31 -0.13
N GLU A 148 2.28 10.59 1.12
CA GLU A 148 2.11 9.57 2.15
C GLU A 148 0.62 9.23 2.28
N PHE A 149 0.33 7.93 2.38
CA PHE A 149 -1.01 7.44 2.63
C PHE A 149 -0.94 6.24 3.57
N ALA A 150 -2.02 6.03 4.32
CA ALA A 150 -2.22 4.87 5.16
C ALA A 150 -3.64 4.34 4.93
N SER A 151 -3.92 3.14 5.41
CA SER A 151 -5.30 2.64 5.47
C SER A 151 -6.09 3.43 6.51
N ASP A 152 -7.39 3.66 6.26
CA ASP A 152 -8.32 4.22 7.25
C ASP A 152 -8.64 3.23 8.40
N LEU A 153 -8.08 2.02 8.35
CA LEU A 153 -8.28 0.99 9.36
C LEU A 153 -7.48 1.29 10.64
N VAL A 154 -8.21 1.44 11.75
CA VAL A 154 -7.60 1.58 13.08
C VAL A 154 -7.38 0.20 13.70
N ILE A 155 -6.13 -0.17 13.96
CA ILE A 155 -5.78 -1.40 14.68
C ILE A 155 -5.68 -1.06 16.17
N ASN A 156 -6.65 -1.51 16.96
CA ASN A 156 -6.59 -1.40 18.42
C ASN A 156 -5.71 -2.54 18.96
N GLY A 157 -4.60 -2.18 19.60
CA GLY A 157 -3.70 -3.12 20.30
C GLY A 157 -4.22 -3.54 21.67
#